data_AF-A0A928FQG9-F1
#
_entry.id   AF-A0A928FQG9-F1
#
_cell.length_a   1.000
_cell.length_b   1.000
_cell.length_c   1.000
_cell.angle_alpha   90.00
_cell.angle_beta   90.00
_cell.angle_gamma   90.00
#
_symmetry.space_group_name_H-M   'P 1'
#
loop_
_entity.id
_entity.type
_entity.pdbx_description
1 polymer ?
#
loop_
_entity_poly.entity_id
_entity_poly.type
_entity_poly.pdbx_seq_one_letter_code
_entity_poly.pdbx_strand_id
1 'polypeptide(L)'
;MRNRNYSMPSGLIFRKHYCCHCGTKLEKERTYRVVTKEDRDYHEYNSENHFPRNPVEVYSYHLKCPSCQKRVSYEEQCIIGMIQKKQGHSVLSDSEIKENYGECKKRRSQKTLFHSIFVYAIFLAVGLLVLFDPFSSTPKPIKKEILIFFVFVVIATGIKVAKHKFGHNSKFHGSYSYERKALMEKLHTYSTHNRDLINLSQKCYCFSCKAVVNREDVNYFVDDGQTAKCPKCGKEAILPDSIEENIDESVISDMNEYWF
;
A
#
# COMPACT_ATOMS: atom_id res chain seq x y z
N MET A 1 -1.95 -38.83 1.92
CA MET A 1 -1.58 -38.14 0.67
C MET A 1 -2.53 -38.57 -0.44
N ARG A 2 -3.37 -37.67 -0.97
CA ARG A 2 -4.15 -37.91 -2.20
C ARG A 2 -3.70 -36.91 -3.25
N ASN A 3 -2.80 -37.36 -4.13
CA ASN A 3 -2.39 -36.60 -5.30
C ASN A 3 -3.51 -36.76 -6.34
N ARG A 4 -4.48 -35.84 -6.36
CA ARG A 4 -5.47 -35.76 -7.45
C ARG A 4 -4.98 -34.70 -8.42
N ASN A 5 -4.40 -35.15 -9.53
CA ASN A 5 -4.14 -34.35 -10.72
C ASN A 5 -5.47 -33.83 -11.27
N TYR A 6 -5.97 -32.72 -10.74
CA TYR A 6 -7.07 -31.97 -11.33
C TYR A 6 -6.48 -30.96 -12.31
N SER A 7 -6.49 -31.29 -13.61
CA SER A 7 -6.37 -30.30 -14.67
C SER A 7 -7.66 -29.47 -14.70
N MET A 8 -7.71 -28.38 -13.94
CA MET A 8 -8.82 -27.44 -14.04
C MET A 8 -8.63 -26.53 -15.25
N PRO A 9 -9.64 -26.39 -16.13
CA PRO A 9 -9.55 -25.46 -17.25
C PRO A 9 -9.39 -24.02 -16.72
N SER A 10 -8.42 -23.32 -17.29
CA SER A 10 -7.92 -22.00 -16.88
C SER A 10 -9.00 -20.91 -16.80
N GLY A 11 -10.14 -21.10 -17.47
CA GLY A 11 -11.28 -20.18 -17.42
C GLY A 11 -12.05 -20.15 -16.08
N LEU A 12 -12.00 -21.21 -15.27
CA LEU A 12 -12.75 -21.32 -14.00
C LEU A 12 -11.92 -20.98 -12.75
N ILE A 13 -10.61 -20.75 -12.92
CA ILE A 13 -9.65 -20.45 -11.84
C ILE A 13 -10.01 -19.14 -11.10
N PHE A 14 -10.64 -18.17 -11.79
CA PHE A 14 -10.91 -16.84 -11.22
C PHE A 14 -12.07 -16.76 -10.22
N ARG A 15 -12.88 -17.82 -10.07
CA ARG A 15 -14.03 -17.82 -9.13
C ARG A 15 -13.73 -18.48 -7.79
N LYS A 16 -12.59 -19.16 -7.64
CA LYS A 16 -12.27 -19.92 -6.42
C LYS A 16 -10.83 -19.60 -6.00
N HIS A 17 -10.68 -19.07 -4.79
CA HIS A 17 -9.38 -18.81 -4.19
C HIS A 17 -8.69 -20.14 -3.90
N TYR A 18 -7.63 -20.46 -4.63
CA TYR A 18 -6.79 -21.66 -4.41
C TYR A 18 -5.40 -21.24 -3.98
N CYS A 19 -4.81 -22.01 -3.08
CA CYS A 19 -3.45 -21.82 -2.61
C CYS A 19 -2.46 -21.99 -3.77
N CYS A 20 -1.58 -21.01 -3.95
CA CYS A 20 -0.50 -21.10 -4.93
C CYS A 20 0.58 -22.12 -4.58
N HIS A 21 0.68 -22.62 -3.34
CA HIS A 21 1.71 -23.59 -2.98
C HIS A 21 1.27 -25.04 -3.16
N CYS A 22 -0.01 -25.33 -2.88
CA CYS A 22 -0.50 -26.72 -2.84
C CYS A 22 -1.77 -26.95 -3.67
N GLY A 23 -2.33 -25.92 -4.32
CA GLY A 23 -3.56 -26.03 -5.10
C GLY A 23 -4.83 -26.30 -4.28
N THR A 24 -4.74 -26.33 -2.94
CA THR A 24 -5.91 -26.53 -2.07
C THR A 24 -6.78 -25.28 -2.05
N LYS A 25 -8.11 -25.45 -1.99
CA LYS A 25 -9.05 -24.32 -1.86
C LYS A 25 -8.79 -23.57 -0.55
N LEU A 26 -8.70 -22.24 -0.62
CA LEU A 26 -8.53 -21.37 0.53
C LEU A 26 -9.88 -21.17 1.25
N GLU A 27 -9.80 -21.09 2.57
CA GLU A 27 -10.90 -20.77 3.45
C GLU A 27 -10.80 -19.31 3.90
N LYS A 28 -11.95 -18.65 4.09
CA LYS A 28 -11.97 -17.29 4.61
C LYS A 28 -11.86 -17.34 6.13
N GLU A 29 -10.91 -16.61 6.68
CA GLU A 29 -10.71 -16.43 8.10
C GLU A 29 -10.90 -14.95 8.44
N ARG A 30 -11.75 -14.67 9.43
CA ARG A 30 -11.96 -13.32 9.95
C ARG A 30 -11.06 -13.15 11.17
N THR A 31 -10.21 -12.13 11.13
CA THR A 31 -9.44 -11.68 12.29
C THR A 31 -9.97 -10.31 12.73
N TYR A 32 -9.74 -9.97 13.99
CA TYR A 32 -10.07 -8.65 14.51
C TYR A 32 -8.91 -8.12 15.34
N ARG A 33 -8.77 -6.80 15.37
CA ARG A 33 -7.89 -6.08 16.28
C ARG A 33 -8.64 -4.91 16.88
N VAL A 34 -8.27 -4.56 18.09
CA VAL A 34 -8.82 -3.41 18.81
C VAL A 34 -7.81 -2.27 18.63
N VAL A 35 -8.24 -1.18 18.01
CA VAL A 35 -7.42 0.02 17.77
C VAL A 35 -7.89 1.11 18.72
N THR A 36 -6.95 1.68 19.45
CA THR A 36 -7.16 2.73 20.46
C THR A 36 -6.68 4.07 19.92
N LYS A 37 -7.02 5.18 20.60
CA LYS A 37 -6.52 6.51 20.24
C LYS A 37 -4.99 6.66 20.26
N GLU A 38 -4.29 5.78 20.95
CA GLU A 38 -2.82 5.77 21.05
C GLU A 38 -2.18 5.17 19.80
N ASP A 39 -2.92 4.34 19.07
CA ASP A 39 -2.44 3.70 17.85
C ASP A 39 -2.37 4.69 16.69
N ARG A 40 -1.27 4.66 15.93
CA ARG A 40 -1.02 5.58 14.80
C ARG A 40 -2.10 5.52 13.72
N ASP A 41 -2.78 4.40 13.58
CA ASP A 41 -3.80 4.15 12.57
C ASP A 41 -5.24 4.38 13.07
N TYR A 42 -5.45 4.83 14.31
CA TYR A 42 -6.78 5.15 14.85
C TYR A 42 -7.59 6.07 13.93
N HIS A 43 -6.96 7.15 13.45
CA HIS A 43 -7.63 8.13 12.62
C HIS A 43 -8.05 7.56 11.26
N GLU A 44 -7.33 6.57 10.73
CA GLU A 44 -7.71 5.91 9.47
C GLU A 44 -9.06 5.19 9.64
N TYR A 45 -9.18 4.36 10.68
CA TYR A 45 -10.39 3.57 10.95
C TYR A 45 -11.55 4.35 11.56
N ASN A 46 -11.27 5.53 12.11
CA ASN A 46 -12.27 6.36 12.75
C ASN A 46 -12.76 7.51 11.85
N SER A 47 -12.09 7.78 10.74
CA SER A 47 -12.43 8.89 9.82
C SER A 47 -13.80 8.76 9.15
N GLU A 48 -14.32 7.53 9.00
CA GLU A 48 -15.62 7.28 8.35
C GLU A 48 -16.81 7.33 9.32
N ASN A 49 -16.56 7.40 10.63
CA ASN A 49 -17.62 7.40 11.63
C ASN A 49 -17.96 8.83 12.07
N HIS A 50 -19.22 9.24 11.87
CA HIS A 50 -19.73 10.51 12.40
C HIS A 50 -19.64 10.62 13.94
N PHE A 51 -19.50 9.48 14.63
CA PHE A 51 -19.31 9.42 16.08
C PHE A 51 -18.03 8.62 16.38
N PRO A 52 -16.96 9.29 16.86
CA PRO A 52 -15.69 8.63 17.11
C PRO A 52 -15.85 7.59 18.24
N ARG A 53 -15.55 6.32 17.94
CA ARG A 53 -15.55 5.24 18.95
C ARG A 53 -14.14 5.06 19.48
N ASN A 54 -13.99 4.80 20.77
CA ASN A 54 -12.73 4.38 21.36
C ASN A 54 -13.02 3.32 22.44
N PRO A 55 -12.58 2.07 22.28
CA PRO A 55 -11.77 1.58 21.15
C PRO A 55 -12.59 1.32 19.86
N VAL A 56 -11.88 1.13 18.73
CA VAL A 56 -12.45 0.74 17.43
C VAL A 56 -12.10 -0.73 17.16
N GLU A 57 -13.10 -1.57 16.95
CA GLU A 57 -12.90 -2.94 16.48
C GLU A 57 -12.72 -2.94 14.96
N VAL A 58 -11.52 -3.29 14.52
CA VAL A 58 -11.17 -3.41 13.10
C VAL A 58 -11.18 -4.88 12.71
N TYR A 59 -12.00 -5.21 11.72
CA TYR A 59 -12.10 -6.57 11.19
C TYR A 59 -11.33 -6.68 9.87
N SER A 60 -10.51 -7.72 9.75
CA SER A 60 -9.78 -8.06 8.53
C SER A 60 -10.14 -9.47 8.07
N TYR A 61 -10.15 -9.66 6.75
CA TYR A 61 -10.42 -10.96 6.14
C TYR A 61 -9.15 -11.46 5.47
N HIS A 62 -8.72 -12.65 5.87
CA HIS A 62 -7.61 -13.36 5.26
C HIS A 62 -8.10 -14.66 4.63
N LEU A 63 -7.36 -15.13 3.63
CA LEU A 63 -7.56 -16.42 3.02
C LEU A 63 -6.51 -17.36 3.59
N LYS A 64 -6.96 -18.41 4.26
CA LYS A 64 -6.09 -19.40 4.90
C LYS A 64 -6.16 -20.72 4.14
N CYS A 65 -4.99 -21.30 3.91
CA CYS A 65 -4.83 -22.60 3.32
C CYS A 65 -4.96 -23.70 4.39
N PRO A 66 -5.93 -24.62 4.32
CA PRO A 66 -6.06 -25.67 5.34
C PRO A 66 -4.91 -26.68 5.29
N SER A 67 -4.35 -26.93 4.10
CA SER A 67 -3.25 -27.90 3.92
C SER A 67 -1.89 -27.36 4.36
N CYS A 68 -1.62 -26.09 4.08
CA CYS A 68 -0.31 -25.47 4.25
C CYS A 68 -0.26 -24.38 5.32
N GLN A 69 -1.41 -24.05 5.92
CA GLN A 69 -1.59 -23.02 6.94
C GLN A 69 -1.17 -21.60 6.55
N LYS A 70 -0.71 -21.38 5.31
CA LYS A 70 -0.35 -20.07 4.77
C LYS A 70 -1.58 -19.17 4.72
N ARG A 71 -1.41 -17.94 5.22
CA ARG A 71 -2.39 -16.86 5.17
C ARG A 71 -2.01 -15.93 4.03
N VAL A 72 -3.00 -15.48 3.27
CA VAL A 72 -2.84 -14.56 2.15
C VAL A 72 -3.98 -13.56 2.22
N SER A 73 -3.70 -12.27 2.04
CA SER A 73 -4.74 -11.25 1.93
C SER A 73 -5.55 -11.42 0.63
N TYR A 74 -6.75 -10.83 0.57
CA TYR A 74 -7.55 -10.87 -0.65
C TYR A 74 -6.83 -10.21 -1.84
N GLU A 75 -6.11 -9.11 -1.59
CA GLU A 75 -5.37 -8.37 -2.61
C GLU A 75 -4.21 -9.19 -3.17
N GLU A 76 -3.38 -9.76 -2.28
CA GLU A 76 -2.30 -10.68 -2.65
C GLU A 76 -2.83 -11.86 -3.45
N GLN A 77 -3.94 -12.47 -3.01
CA GLN A 77 -4.53 -13.59 -3.72
C GLN A 77 -4.99 -13.22 -5.13
N CYS A 78 -5.47 -11.99 -5.33
CA CYS A 78 -5.80 -11.55 -6.68
C CYS A 78 -4.56 -11.36 -7.56
N ILE A 79 -3.44 -10.87 -7.00
CA ILE A 79 -2.16 -10.75 -7.71
C ILE A 79 -1.66 -12.14 -8.09
N ILE A 80 -1.66 -13.08 -7.13
CA ILE A 80 -1.34 -14.49 -7.36
C ILE A 80 -2.20 -15.08 -8.49
N GLY A 81 -3.51 -14.81 -8.49
CA GLY A 81 -4.40 -15.25 -9.57
C GLY A 81 -4.04 -14.69 -10.94
N MET A 82 -3.52 -13.46 -11.02
CA MET A 82 -2.99 -12.90 -12.28
C MET A 82 -1.71 -13.61 -12.72
N ILE A 83 -0.82 -13.93 -11.77
CA ILE A 83 0.43 -14.67 -12.06
C ILE A 83 0.10 -16.09 -12.54
N GLN A 84 -0.77 -16.82 -11.84
CA GLN A 84 -1.25 -18.15 -12.24
C GLN A 84 -1.85 -18.12 -13.66
N LYS A 85 -2.63 -17.08 -13.98
CA LYS A 85 -3.18 -16.89 -15.34
C LYS A 85 -2.08 -16.70 -16.38
N LYS A 86 -1.07 -15.89 -16.07
CA LYS A 86 0.04 -15.56 -16.97
C LYS A 86 0.89 -16.80 -17.25
N GLN A 87 1.15 -17.61 -16.22
CA GLN A 87 1.98 -18.81 -16.32
C GLN A 87 1.21 -20.07 -16.80
N GLY A 88 -0.12 -20.06 -16.71
CA GLY A 88 -0.95 -21.18 -17.17
C GLY A 88 -1.03 -22.36 -16.20
N HIS A 89 -0.54 -22.23 -14.97
CA HIS A 89 -0.65 -23.24 -13.91
C HIS A 89 -1.02 -22.64 -12.55
N SER A 90 -1.59 -23.47 -11.68
CA SER A 90 -2.14 -23.05 -10.39
C SER A 90 -1.13 -23.04 -9.25
N VAL A 91 -0.08 -23.86 -9.32
CA VAL A 91 0.95 -23.94 -8.28
C VAL A 91 2.15 -23.10 -8.69
N LEU A 92 2.57 -22.15 -7.88
CA LEU A 92 3.70 -21.25 -8.12
C LEU A 92 4.76 -21.47 -7.05
N SER A 93 6.04 -21.42 -7.46
CA SER A 93 7.17 -21.31 -6.56
C SER A 93 7.27 -19.90 -5.95
N ASP A 94 7.95 -19.78 -4.81
CA ASP A 94 8.16 -18.47 -4.17
C ASP A 94 8.99 -17.52 -5.05
N SER A 95 9.90 -18.04 -5.87
CA SER A 95 10.66 -17.25 -6.85
C SER A 95 9.77 -16.67 -7.95
N GLU A 96 8.87 -17.48 -8.52
CA GLU A 96 7.93 -17.02 -9.56
C GLU A 96 6.99 -15.94 -9.03
N ILE A 97 6.52 -16.10 -7.78
CA ILE A 97 5.72 -15.09 -7.10
C ILE A 97 6.54 -13.80 -6.99
N LYS A 98 7.74 -13.85 -6.39
CA LYS A 98 8.58 -12.66 -6.18
C LYS A 98 8.89 -11.92 -7.48
N GLU A 99 9.27 -12.64 -8.53
CA GLU A 99 9.63 -12.06 -9.84
C GLU A 99 8.45 -11.34 -10.49
N ASN A 100 7.25 -11.92 -10.43
CA ASN A 100 6.08 -11.39 -11.13
C ASN A 100 5.21 -10.46 -10.26
N TYR A 101 5.44 -10.41 -8.95
CA TYR A 101 4.59 -9.67 -8.01
C TYR A 101 4.54 -8.18 -8.33
N GLY A 102 5.71 -7.55 -8.50
CA GLY A 102 5.82 -6.13 -8.79
C GLY A 102 5.15 -5.73 -10.10
N GLU A 103 5.38 -6.50 -11.17
CA GLU A 103 4.80 -6.24 -12.49
C GLU A 103 3.26 -6.35 -12.45
N CYS A 104 2.73 -7.42 -11.84
CA CYS A 104 1.28 -7.64 -11.74
C CYS A 104 0.60 -6.59 -10.85
N LYS A 105 1.24 -6.19 -9.75
CA LYS A 105 0.77 -5.10 -8.86
C LYS A 105 0.68 -3.79 -9.63
N LYS A 106 1.73 -3.42 -10.38
CA LYS A 106 1.76 -2.20 -11.21
C LYS A 106 0.69 -2.21 -12.29
N ARG A 107 0.53 -3.32 -13.01
CA ARG A 107 -0.48 -3.47 -14.07
C ARG A 107 -1.90 -3.31 -13.52
N ARG A 108 -2.19 -3.83 -12.32
CA ARG A 108 -3.49 -3.65 -11.67
C ARG A 108 -3.77 -2.20 -11.32
N SER A 109 -2.78 -1.49 -10.77
CA SER A 109 -2.87 -0.05 -10.49
C SER A 109 -3.05 0.79 -11.76
N GLN A 110 -2.46 0.38 -12.88
CA GLN A 110 -2.63 1.07 -14.16
C GLN A 110 -4.02 0.83 -14.76
N LYS A 111 -4.58 -0.38 -14.66
CA LYS A 111 -5.92 -0.69 -15.19
C LYS A 111 -7.01 0.16 -14.52
N THR A 112 -6.93 0.40 -13.22
CA THR A 112 -7.87 1.28 -12.52
C THR A 112 -7.74 2.73 -12.98
N LEU A 113 -6.51 3.18 -13.26
CA LEU A 113 -6.26 4.50 -13.85
C LEU A 113 -6.84 4.63 -15.26
N PHE A 114 -6.57 3.66 -16.15
CA PHE A 114 -7.08 3.66 -17.52
C PHE A 114 -8.61 3.62 -17.56
N HIS A 115 -9.25 2.79 -16.73
CA HIS A 115 -10.71 2.74 -16.66
C HIS A 115 -11.29 4.08 -16.19
N SER A 116 -10.64 4.74 -15.22
CA SER A 116 -11.05 6.08 -14.79
C SER A 116 -10.91 7.10 -15.92
N ILE A 117 -9.77 7.16 -16.60
CA ILE A 117 -9.52 8.09 -17.72
C ILE A 117 -10.51 7.84 -18.86
N PHE A 118 -10.74 6.58 -19.23
CA PHE A 118 -11.66 6.21 -20.30
C PHE A 118 -13.10 6.64 -19.99
N VAL A 119 -13.54 6.44 -18.75
CA VAL A 119 -14.86 6.92 -18.29
C VAL A 119 -14.95 8.45 -18.39
N TYR A 120 -13.92 9.19 -17.96
CA TYR A 120 -13.87 10.65 -18.14
C TYR A 120 -13.92 11.08 -19.61
N ALA A 121 -13.17 10.40 -20.48
CA ALA A 121 -13.15 10.71 -21.90
C ALA A 121 -14.53 10.51 -22.55
N ILE A 122 -15.26 9.45 -22.18
CA ILE A 122 -16.65 9.23 -22.64
C ILE A 122 -17.56 10.36 -22.16
N PHE A 123 -17.51 10.73 -20.87
CA PHE A 123 -18.33 11.81 -20.34
C PHE A 123 -18.05 13.15 -21.03
N LEU A 124 -16.77 13.46 -21.31
CA LEU A 124 -16.38 14.65 -22.06
C LEU A 124 -16.89 14.61 -23.52
N ALA A 125 -16.77 13.46 -24.20
CA ALA A 125 -17.24 13.31 -25.57
C ALA A 125 -18.76 13.46 -25.68
N VAL A 126 -19.53 12.85 -24.77
CA VAL A 126 -20.99 13.00 -24.72
C VAL A 126 -21.38 14.45 -24.42
N GLY A 127 -20.69 15.12 -23.48
CA GLY A 127 -20.90 16.54 -23.19
C GLY A 127 -20.65 17.43 -24.41
N LEU A 128 -19.59 17.17 -25.18
CA LEU A 128 -19.29 17.90 -26.42
C LEU A 128 -20.37 17.65 -27.49
N LEU A 129 -20.82 16.40 -27.68
CA LEU A 129 -21.87 16.09 -28.65
C LEU A 129 -23.17 16.84 -28.35
N VAL A 130 -23.55 16.98 -27.08
CA VAL A 130 -24.74 17.76 -26.68
C VAL A 130 -24.57 19.25 -26.94
N LEU A 131 -23.36 19.80 -26.78
CA LEU A 131 -23.07 21.21 -27.03
C LEU A 131 -23.04 21.56 -28.52
N PHE A 132 -22.55 20.65 -29.35
CA PHE A 132 -22.30 20.89 -30.76
C PHE A 132 -23.38 20.34 -31.71
N ASP A 133 -24.45 19.71 -31.20
CA ASP A 133 -25.55 19.23 -32.04
C ASP A 133 -26.28 20.40 -32.72
N PRO A 134 -26.08 20.61 -34.04
CA PRO A 134 -26.65 21.72 -34.77
C PRO A 134 -28.12 21.49 -35.14
N PHE A 135 -28.65 20.29 -34.90
CA PHE A 135 -30.03 19.90 -35.24
C PHE A 135 -30.98 19.86 -34.05
N SER A 136 -30.51 20.06 -32.82
CA SER A 136 -31.40 20.03 -31.66
C SER A 136 -32.23 21.31 -31.57
N SER A 137 -33.53 21.19 -31.81
CA SER A 137 -34.58 22.19 -31.57
C SER A 137 -34.85 22.46 -30.07
N THR A 138 -33.91 22.09 -29.20
CA THR A 138 -34.07 22.23 -27.76
C THR A 138 -33.97 23.71 -27.35
N PRO A 139 -34.89 24.19 -26.50
CA PRO A 139 -34.86 25.54 -25.97
C PRO A 139 -33.51 25.86 -25.31
N LYS A 140 -32.94 27.05 -25.60
CA LYS A 140 -31.71 27.57 -24.98
C LYS A 140 -31.59 27.39 -23.45
N PRO A 141 -32.65 27.55 -22.62
CA PRO A 141 -32.52 27.34 -21.17
C PRO A 141 -32.22 25.88 -20.80
N ILE A 142 -32.75 24.90 -21.54
CA ILE A 142 -32.59 23.48 -21.24
C ILE A 142 -31.14 23.02 -21.49
N LYS A 143 -30.47 23.58 -22.51
CA LYS A 143 -29.05 23.29 -22.79
C LYS A 143 -28.12 23.69 -21.63
N LYS A 144 -28.43 24.78 -20.92
CA LYS A 144 -27.65 25.22 -19.75
C LYS A 144 -27.80 24.28 -18.57
N GLU A 145 -29.03 23.86 -18.25
CA GLU A 145 -29.29 22.92 -17.16
C GLU A 145 -28.60 21.57 -17.39
N ILE A 146 -28.66 21.06 -18.63
CA ILE A 146 -27.97 19.81 -19.00
C ILE A 146 -26.45 19.96 -18.85
N LEU A 147 -25.86 21.07 -19.32
CA LEU A 147 -24.42 21.32 -19.17
C LEU A 147 -24.01 21.40 -17.69
N ILE A 148 -24.78 22.11 -16.87
CA ILE A 148 -24.54 22.22 -15.43
C ILE A 148 -24.60 20.84 -14.78
N PHE A 149 -25.61 20.02 -15.11
CA PHE A 149 -25.71 18.65 -14.62
C PHE A 149 -24.49 17.81 -14.98
N PHE A 150 -24.01 17.86 -16.23
CA PHE A 150 -22.80 17.15 -16.65
C PHE A 150 -21.55 17.63 -15.92
N VAL A 151 -21.38 18.94 -15.73
CA VAL A 151 -20.27 19.51 -14.96
C VAL A 151 -20.32 19.02 -13.51
N PHE A 152 -21.50 19.04 -12.88
CA PHE A 152 -21.68 18.50 -11.52
C PHE A 152 -21.38 17.01 -11.44
N VAL A 153 -21.81 16.20 -12.41
CA VAL A 153 -21.51 14.77 -12.45
C VAL A 153 -19.99 14.53 -12.63
N VAL A 154 -19.33 15.26 -13.52
CA VAL A 154 -17.87 15.17 -13.73
C VAL A 154 -17.10 15.61 -12.48
N ILE A 155 -17.52 16.68 -11.81
CA ILE A 155 -16.91 17.14 -10.55
C ILE A 155 -17.18 16.14 -9.42
N ALA A 156 -18.40 15.65 -9.25
CA ALA A 156 -18.76 14.72 -8.18
C ALA A 156 -18.08 13.35 -8.35
N THR A 157 -18.01 12.84 -9.59
CA THR A 157 -17.22 11.64 -9.91
C THR A 157 -15.73 11.91 -9.78
N GLY A 158 -15.25 13.10 -10.18
CA GLY A 158 -13.92 13.67 -9.93
C GLY A 158 -13.51 13.55 -8.49
N ILE A 159 -14.34 14.10 -7.61
CA ILE A 159 -14.16 14.12 -6.17
C ILE A 159 -14.26 12.70 -5.59
N LYS A 160 -15.15 11.82 -6.08
CA LYS A 160 -15.20 10.42 -5.60
C LYS A 160 -13.97 9.61 -6.00
N VAL A 161 -13.49 9.75 -7.23
CA VAL A 161 -12.25 9.10 -7.69
C VAL A 161 -11.04 9.68 -6.97
N ALA A 162 -11.01 11.00 -6.77
CA ALA A 162 -9.99 11.66 -5.97
C ALA A 162 -10.04 11.23 -4.51
N LYS A 163 -11.20 11.16 -3.87
CA LYS A 163 -11.36 10.67 -2.48
C LYS A 163 -11.05 9.18 -2.35
N HIS A 164 -11.34 8.34 -3.34
CA HIS A 164 -10.89 6.95 -3.33
C HIS A 164 -9.36 6.84 -3.56
N LYS A 165 -8.74 7.80 -4.27
CA LYS A 165 -7.28 7.84 -4.52
C LYS A 165 -6.47 8.57 -3.44
N PHE A 166 -7.06 9.52 -2.74
CA PHE A 166 -6.42 10.45 -1.79
C PHE A 166 -7.02 10.39 -0.38
N GLY A 167 -8.18 9.74 -0.21
CA GLY A 167 -8.80 9.46 1.11
C GLY A 167 -8.22 8.20 1.78
N HIS A 168 -7.55 7.34 1.02
CA HIS A 168 -6.41 6.63 1.56
C HIS A 168 -5.22 7.60 1.50
N ASN A 169 -5.00 8.33 2.58
CA ASN A 169 -3.75 9.01 2.85
C ASN A 169 -2.65 7.99 3.20
N SER A 170 -2.65 6.83 2.54
CA SER A 170 -1.49 5.98 2.47
C SER A 170 -0.55 6.67 1.49
N LYS A 171 0.43 7.40 2.02
CA LYS A 171 1.69 7.59 1.29
C LYS A 171 2.01 6.24 0.64
N PHE A 172 2.22 6.26 -0.67
CA PHE A 172 2.50 5.09 -1.49
C PHE A 172 3.63 4.28 -0.82
N HIS A 173 3.29 3.24 -0.06
CA HIS A 173 4.27 2.39 0.59
C HIS A 173 4.66 1.29 -0.39
N GLY A 174 5.97 1.21 -0.67
CA GLY A 174 6.59 0.35 -1.67
C GLY A 174 6.30 -1.16 -1.51
N SER A 175 6.98 -1.96 -2.32
CA SER A 175 6.85 -3.42 -2.47
C SER A 175 7.25 -4.26 -1.24
N TYR A 176 7.27 -3.68 -0.04
CA TYR A 176 7.74 -4.34 1.17
C TYR A 176 6.72 -5.34 1.73
N SER A 177 7.18 -6.45 2.30
CA SER A 177 6.32 -7.32 3.11
C SER A 177 5.85 -6.57 4.35
N TYR A 178 4.76 -7.04 4.96
CA TYR A 178 4.23 -6.42 6.18
C TYR A 178 5.27 -6.41 7.31
N GLU A 179 6.00 -7.52 7.49
CA GLU A 179 7.04 -7.66 8.50
C GLU A 179 8.20 -6.70 8.23
N ARG A 180 8.60 -6.56 6.96
CA ARG A 180 9.68 -5.65 6.56
C ARG A 180 9.29 -4.19 6.82
N LYS A 181 8.04 -3.83 6.51
CA LYS A 181 7.49 -2.50 6.81
C LYS A 181 7.46 -2.23 8.31
N ALA A 182 6.96 -3.19 9.10
CA ALA A 182 6.89 -3.08 10.55
C ALA A 182 8.30 -2.90 11.18
N LEU A 183 9.30 -3.63 10.69
CA LEU A 183 10.69 -3.45 11.10
C LEU A 183 11.20 -2.04 10.82
N MET A 184 11.02 -1.54 9.60
CA MET A 184 11.45 -0.18 9.24
C MET A 184 10.76 0.88 10.11
N GLU A 185 9.44 0.74 10.30
CA GLU A 185 8.66 1.66 11.12
C GLU A 185 9.11 1.64 12.59
N LYS A 186 9.51 0.47 13.11
CA LYS A 186 10.12 0.32 14.43
C LYS A 186 11.48 1.01 14.48
N LEU A 187 12.36 0.75 13.51
CA LEU A 187 13.68 1.35 13.43
C LEU A 187 13.61 2.88 13.40
N HIS A 188 12.69 3.44 12.62
CA HIS A 188 12.46 4.88 12.56
C HIS A 188 12.10 5.50 13.92
N THR A 189 11.54 4.76 14.88
CA THR A 189 11.30 5.30 16.23
C THR A 189 12.59 5.56 17.00
N TYR A 190 13.67 4.82 16.70
CA TYR A 190 14.98 5.01 17.32
C TYR A 190 15.81 6.14 16.69
N SER A 191 15.28 6.86 15.69
CA SER A 191 15.97 8.03 15.14
C SER A 191 15.60 9.35 15.83
N THR A 192 14.65 9.32 16.77
CA THR A 192 14.19 10.50 17.53
C THR A 192 14.51 10.30 19.01
N HIS A 193 14.91 11.37 19.72
CA HIS A 193 15.31 11.30 21.14
C HIS A 193 16.33 10.18 21.43
N ASN A 194 17.31 10.03 20.55
CA ASN A 194 18.20 8.87 20.49
C ASN A 194 19.60 9.10 21.05
N ARG A 195 19.80 10.21 21.79
CA ARG A 195 21.10 10.57 22.35
C ARG A 195 21.71 9.47 23.22
N ASP A 196 20.92 8.88 24.10
CA ASP A 196 21.42 7.84 25.02
C ASP A 196 21.84 6.57 24.29
N LEU A 197 21.06 6.16 23.29
CA LEU A 197 21.41 5.03 22.42
C LEU A 197 22.69 5.32 21.62
N ILE A 198 22.82 6.52 21.06
CA ILE A 198 24.04 6.93 20.34
C ILE A 198 25.26 6.94 21.26
N ASN A 199 25.12 7.30 22.53
CA ASN A 199 26.22 7.25 23.49
C ASN A 199 26.68 5.83 23.83
N LEU A 200 25.82 4.82 23.64
CA LEU A 200 26.15 3.40 23.80
C LEU A 200 26.71 2.77 22.51
N SER A 201 26.62 3.49 21.40
CA SER A 201 27.03 3.02 20.08
C SER A 201 28.50 3.26 19.76
N GLN A 202 29.05 2.40 18.90
CA GLN A 202 30.37 2.63 18.29
C GLN A 202 30.23 3.34 16.94
N LYS A 203 29.21 2.94 16.18
CA LYS A 203 28.86 3.54 14.89
C LYS A 203 27.35 3.73 14.79
N CYS A 204 26.97 4.59 13.87
CA CYS A 204 25.58 4.85 13.54
C CYS A 204 25.36 4.80 12.03
N TYR A 205 24.12 4.60 11.62
CA TYR A 205 23.70 4.49 10.24
C TYR A 205 22.76 5.62 9.89
N CYS A 206 23.07 6.40 8.86
CA CYS A 206 22.15 7.41 8.35
C CYS A 206 21.30 6.82 7.23
N PHE A 207 19.99 6.63 7.44
CA PHE A 207 19.10 6.12 6.39
C PHE A 207 18.68 7.17 5.37
N SER A 208 19.09 8.45 5.53
CA SER A 208 18.86 9.48 4.52
C SER A 208 19.94 9.51 3.43
N CYS A 209 21.22 9.41 3.80
CA CYS A 209 22.33 9.37 2.84
C CYS A 209 23.00 7.99 2.73
N LYS A 210 22.45 6.99 3.45
CA LYS A 210 22.92 5.59 3.50
C LYS A 210 24.36 5.44 4.00
N ALA A 211 24.89 6.44 4.70
CA ALA A 211 26.26 6.45 5.19
C ALA A 211 26.37 5.83 6.59
N VAL A 212 27.46 5.08 6.80
CA VAL A 212 27.95 4.76 8.15
C VAL A 212 28.73 5.95 8.69
N VAL A 213 28.52 6.26 9.97
CA VAL A 213 29.08 7.41 10.70
C VAL A 213 29.64 6.89 12.02
N ASN A 214 30.83 7.32 12.42
CA ASN A 214 31.36 6.97 13.74
C ASN A 214 30.61 7.78 14.80
N ARG A 215 30.39 7.18 15.98
CA ARG A 215 29.73 7.89 17.09
C ARG A 215 30.39 9.24 17.40
N GLU A 216 31.73 9.30 17.34
CA GLU A 216 32.53 10.50 17.63
C GLU A 216 32.28 11.67 16.67
N ASP A 217 31.79 11.39 15.46
CA ASP A 217 31.45 12.42 14.47
C ASP A 217 30.06 13.01 14.72
N VAL A 218 29.23 12.36 15.55
CA VAL A 218 27.85 12.78 15.84
C VAL A 218 27.82 13.78 16.99
N ASN A 219 28.15 15.04 16.67
CA ASN A 219 28.30 16.11 17.67
C ASN A 219 27.15 17.13 17.70
N TYR A 220 26.20 17.03 16.77
CA TYR A 220 25.10 17.99 16.66
C TYR A 220 23.75 17.33 16.94
N PHE A 221 23.04 17.88 17.92
CA PHE A 221 21.73 17.40 18.37
C PHE A 221 20.71 18.54 18.35
N VAL A 222 19.47 18.20 17.99
CA VAL A 222 18.28 19.05 18.07
C VAL A 222 17.28 18.48 19.06
N ASP A 223 16.08 19.06 19.15
CA ASP A 223 15.04 18.68 20.11
C ASP A 223 15.59 18.69 21.55
N ASP A 224 16.02 19.88 22.00
CA ASP A 224 16.66 20.07 23.31
C ASP A 224 17.87 19.16 23.54
N GLY A 225 18.59 18.87 22.47
CA GLY A 225 19.81 18.08 22.48
C GLY A 225 19.58 16.57 22.48
N GLN A 226 18.37 16.09 22.17
CA GLN A 226 18.00 14.68 22.23
C GLN A 226 18.07 13.94 20.90
N THR A 227 17.86 14.61 19.77
CA THR A 227 17.81 13.98 18.44
C THR A 227 19.06 14.33 17.63
N ALA A 228 19.84 13.32 17.25
CA ALA A 228 21.09 13.55 16.51
C ALA A 228 20.89 13.91 15.03
N LYS A 229 21.75 14.79 14.50
CA LYS A 229 21.86 15.05 13.05
C LYS A 229 23.04 14.34 12.43
N CYS A 230 22.83 13.80 11.24
CA CYS A 230 23.89 13.22 10.43
C CYS A 230 24.96 14.27 10.10
N PRO A 231 26.25 14.06 10.44
CA PRO A 231 27.31 14.99 10.09
C PRO A 231 27.59 15.06 8.58
N LYS A 232 27.15 14.06 7.82
CA LYS A 232 27.33 14.01 6.35
C LYS A 232 26.25 14.75 5.58
N CYS A 233 24.97 14.65 5.97
CA CYS A 233 23.85 15.23 5.22
C CYS A 233 22.95 16.18 6.02
N GLY A 234 23.17 16.33 7.33
CA GLY A 234 22.41 17.24 8.20
C GLY A 234 20.98 16.80 8.52
N LYS A 235 20.57 15.58 8.17
CA LYS A 235 19.22 15.05 8.45
C LYS A 235 19.16 14.32 9.80
N GLU A 236 18.00 14.37 10.44
CA GLU A 236 17.66 13.69 11.71
C GLU A 236 17.25 12.23 11.42
N ALA A 237 18.15 11.49 10.78
CA ALA A 237 17.89 10.15 10.25
C ALA A 237 18.99 9.16 10.67
N ILE A 238 19.50 9.30 11.89
CA ILE A 238 20.55 8.46 12.46
C ILE A 238 19.93 7.30 13.23
N LEU A 239 20.42 6.08 12.99
CA LEU A 239 20.16 4.89 13.79
C LEU A 239 21.45 4.43 14.50
N PRO A 240 21.46 4.33 15.83
CA PRO A 240 22.58 3.75 16.58
C PRO A 240 22.72 2.24 16.35
N ASP A 241 23.94 1.72 16.33
CA ASP A 241 24.22 0.27 16.29
C ASP A 241 23.99 -0.46 17.63
N SER A 242 23.68 0.27 18.70
CA SER A 242 23.39 -0.28 20.03
C SER A 242 22.00 -0.91 20.14
N ILE A 243 21.16 -0.77 19.10
CA ILE A 243 19.82 -1.34 19.05
C ILE A 243 19.94 -2.85 18.79
N GLU A 244 19.12 -3.66 19.46
CA GLU A 244 19.13 -5.12 19.31
C GLU A 244 18.70 -5.64 17.93
N GLU A 245 18.17 -4.76 17.07
CA GLU A 245 17.70 -5.09 15.73
C GLU A 245 18.85 -5.18 14.74
N ASN A 246 18.76 -6.13 13.79
CA ASN A 246 19.78 -6.29 12.77
C ASN A 246 19.67 -5.18 11.72
N ILE A 247 20.57 -4.20 11.79
CA ILE A 247 20.70 -3.11 10.83
C ILE A 247 21.70 -3.50 9.75
N ASP A 248 21.18 -3.91 8.58
CA ASP A 248 21.98 -4.18 7.39
C ASP A 248 21.78 -3.10 6.30
N GLU A 249 22.63 -3.14 5.26
CA GLU A 249 22.60 -2.18 4.16
C GLU A 249 21.27 -2.22 3.36
N SER A 250 20.62 -3.39 3.30
CA SER A 250 19.34 -3.54 2.63
C SER A 250 18.23 -2.83 3.38
N VAL A 251 18.20 -2.94 4.72
CA VAL A 251 17.24 -2.24 5.57
C VAL A 251 17.44 -0.73 5.45
N ILE A 252 18.68 -0.26 5.52
CA ILE A 252 19.01 1.16 5.37
C ILE A 252 18.58 1.71 4.00
N SER A 253 18.72 0.91 2.93
CA SER A 253 18.26 1.27 1.59
C SER A 253 16.74 1.31 1.49
N ASP A 254 16.04 0.34 2.08
CA ASP A 254 14.58 0.30 2.11
C ASP A 254 14.00 1.49 2.89
N MET A 255 14.62 1.83 4.03
CA MET A 255 14.25 3.00 4.84
C MET A 255 14.48 4.30 4.05
N ASN A 256 15.58 4.39 3.30
CA ASN A 256 15.84 5.53 2.44
C ASN A 256 14.69 5.73 1.44
N GLU A 257 14.37 4.72 0.65
CA GLU A 257 13.29 4.77 -0.35
C GLU A 257 11.91 5.03 0.27
N TYR A 258 11.69 4.60 1.52
CA TYR A 258 10.42 4.77 2.19
C TYR A 258 10.18 6.20 2.70
N TRP A 259 11.22 6.89 3.19
CA TRP A 259 11.10 8.22 3.81
C TRP A 259 11.69 9.39 3.00
N PHE A 260 12.55 9.15 2.02
CA PHE A 260 13.28 10.18 1.26
C PHE A 260 13.17 9.97 -0.25
#